data_AF-A0A919EWT7-F1
#
_entry.id   AF-A0A919EWT7-F1
#
_cell.length_a   1.000
_cell.length_b   1.000
_cell.length_c   1.000
_cell.angle_alpha   90.00
_cell.angle_beta   90.00
_cell.angle_gamma   90.00
#
_symmetry.space_group_name_H-M   'P 1'
#
loop_
_entity.id
_entity.type
_entity.pdbx_description
1 polymer ?
#
loop_
_entity_poly.entity_id
_entity_poly.type
_entity_poly.pdbx_seq_one_letter_code
_entity_poly.pdbx_strand_id
1 'polypeptide(L)' 'MKPGIRSVSSALAAGLLYVHESCTGLLDEIPGYSWDPAASAKGEDKPIKTADHSVDALRYVVHSTAHEWRHLITAREAAA' A
#
# COMPACT_ATOMS: atom_id res chain seq x y z
N MET A 1 -8.06 -9.82 -0.92
CA MET A 1 -6.91 -8.88 -0.79
C MET A 1 -5.88 -9.03 -1.91
N LYS A 2 -5.66 -7.98 -2.72
CA LYS A 2 -4.80 -8.00 -3.93
C LYS A 2 -3.28 -8.03 -3.59
N PRO A 3 -2.41 -8.69 -4.39
CA PRO A 3 -0.97 -8.82 -4.11
C PRO A 3 -0.23 -7.48 -3.97
N GLY A 4 -0.58 -6.48 -4.80
CA GLY A 4 0.06 -5.16 -4.76
C GLY A 4 -0.18 -4.40 -3.45
N ILE A 5 -1.37 -4.53 -2.86
CA ILE A 5 -1.71 -3.88 -1.59
C ILE A 5 -0.89 -4.49 -0.44
N ARG A 6 -0.71 -5.83 -0.47
CA ARG A 6 0.17 -6.52 0.49
C ARG A 6 1.61 -6.02 0.40
N SER A 7 2.15 -5.81 -0.80
CA SER A 7 3.52 -5.26 -0.95
C SER A 7 3.66 -3.88 -0.30
N VAL A 8 2.71 -2.96 -0.54
CA VAL A 8 2.74 -1.61 0.05
C VAL A 8 2.63 -1.69 1.58
N SER A 9 1.72 -2.50 2.11
CA SER A 9 1.56 -2.70 3.54
C SER A 9 2.82 -3.27 4.20
N SER A 10 3.46 -4.28 3.60
CA SER A 10 4.71 -4.84 4.10
C SER A 10 5.85 -3.83 4.07
N ALA A 11 5.98 -3.02 3.01
CA ALA A 11 7.03 -2.00 2.92
C ALA A 11 6.86 -0.88 3.95
N LEU A 12 5.61 -0.46 4.23
CA LEU A 12 5.30 0.52 5.29
C LEU A 12 5.58 -0.05 6.69
N ALA A 13 5.10 -1.25 6.98
CA ALA A 13 5.32 -1.91 8.27
C ALA A 13 6.80 -2.14 8.55
N ALA A 14 7.56 -2.50 7.52
CA ALA A 14 9.01 -2.65 7.59
C ALA A 14 9.76 -1.32 7.56
N GLY A 15 9.11 -0.15 7.52
CA GLY A 15 9.78 1.16 7.45
C GLY A 15 10.77 1.27 6.29
N LEU A 16 10.43 0.69 5.14
CA LEU A 16 11.17 0.78 3.88
C LEU A 16 10.51 1.75 2.89
N LEU A 17 9.26 2.15 3.15
CA LEU A 17 8.52 3.12 2.36
C LEU A 17 8.26 4.38 3.19
N TYR A 18 8.72 5.51 2.67
CA TYR A 18 8.48 6.83 3.24
C TYR A 18 7.87 7.72 2.16
N VAL A 19 6.86 8.50 2.53
CA VAL A 19 6.21 9.48 1.66
C VAL A 19 6.65 10.86 2.13
N HIS A 20 7.14 11.69 1.20
CA HIS A 20 7.53 13.06 1.51
C HIS A 20 6.29 13.91 1.80
N GLU A 21 6.39 14.86 2.74
CA GLU A 21 5.26 15.71 3.15
C GLU A 21 4.64 16.53 2.00
N SER A 22 5.44 16.83 0.97
CA SER A 22 4.96 17.56 -0.22
C SER A 22 4.00 16.75 -1.10
N CYS A 23 3.89 15.43 -0.88
CA CYS A 23 2.97 14.55 -1.60
C CYS A 23 1.56 14.62 -1.01
N THR A 24 1.01 15.83 -0.87
CA THR A 24 -0.28 16.08 -0.20
C THR A 24 -1.43 15.30 -0.82
N GLY A 25 -1.50 15.19 -2.14
CA GLY A 25 -2.53 14.37 -2.81
C GLY A 25 -2.46 12.88 -2.43
N LEU A 26 -1.25 12.30 -2.35
CA LEU A 26 -1.08 10.92 -1.90
C LEU A 26 -1.40 10.77 -0.40
N LEU A 27 -1.01 11.74 0.42
CA LEU A 27 -1.25 11.74 1.87
C LEU A 27 -2.74 11.89 2.21
N ASP A 28 -3.50 12.64 1.41
CA ASP A 28 -4.95 12.79 1.55
C ASP A 28 -5.70 11.54 1.05
N GLU A 29 -5.15 10.85 0.04
CA GLU A 29 -5.73 9.63 -0.55
C GLU A 29 -5.46 8.36 0.28
N ILE A 30 -4.30 8.24 0.93
CA ILE A 30 -3.91 7.05 1.72
C ILE A 30 -4.94 6.68 2.81
N PRO A 31 -5.44 7.61 3.64
CA PRO A 31 -6.50 7.34 4.62
C PRO A 31 -7.85 7.03 3.97
N GLY A 32 -8.10 7.62 2.78
CA GLY A 32 -9.31 7.40 1.99
C GLY A 32 -9.40 6.01 1.36
N TYR A 33 -8.30 5.25 1.37
CA TYR A 33 -8.23 3.86 0.92
C TYR A 33 -8.88 2.89 1.93
N SER A 34 -10.14 3.14 2.25
CA SER A 34 -10.96 2.31 3.12
C SER A 34 -11.79 1.32 2.29
N TRP A 35 -12.01 0.15 2.88
CA TRP A 35 -12.94 -0.84 2.34
C TRP A 35 -14.36 -0.38 2.61
N ASP A 36 -15.24 -0.47 1.61
CA ASP A 36 -16.65 -0.17 1.81
C ASP A 36 -17.27 -1.26 2.71
N PRO A 37 -17.71 -0.94 3.93
CA PRO A 37 -18.27 -1.92 4.84
C PRO A 37 -19.55 -2.58 4.28
N ALA A 38 -20.29 -1.92 3.38
CA ALA A 38 -21.48 -2.48 2.74
C ALA A 38 -21.14 -3.49 1.63
N ALA A 39 -20.00 -3.31 0.94
CA ALA A 39 -19.50 -4.28 -0.04
C ALA A 39 -18.85 -5.48 0.65
N SER A 40 -18.13 -5.25 1.75
CA SER A 40 -17.53 -6.31 2.56
C SER A 40 -18.57 -7.26 3.15
N ALA A 41 -19.75 -6.75 3.53
CA ALA A 41 -20.88 -7.56 4.00
C ALA A 41 -21.53 -8.43 2.90
N LYS A 42 -21.31 -8.10 1.62
CA LYS A 42 -21.76 -8.88 0.45
C LYS A 42 -20.69 -9.85 -0.07
N GLY A 43 -19.52 -9.93 0.57
CA GLY A 43 -18.39 -10.73 0.09
C GLY A 43 -17.67 -10.12 -1.11
N GLU A 44 -17.92 -8.84 -1.42
CA GLU A 44 -17.24 -8.12 -2.50
C GLU A 44 -16.12 -7.23 -1.94
N ASP A 45 -14.87 -7.55 -2.29
CA ASP A 45 -13.67 -6.73 -2.03
C ASP A 45 -13.65 -5.52 -2.98
N LYS A 46 -14.50 -4.51 -2.73
CA LYS A 46 -14.48 -3.23 -3.48
C LYS A 46 -13.92 -2.09 -2.60
N PRO A 47 -12.74 -1.53 -2.95
CA PRO A 47 -12.29 -0.28 -2.35
C PRO A 47 -13.17 0.88 -2.82
N ILE A 48 -13.40 1.86 -1.94
CA ILE A 48 -14.11 3.09 -2.30
C ILE A 48 -13.27 3.83 -3.34
N LYS A 49 -13.77 3.91 -4.58
CA LYS A 49 -13.10 4.60 -5.69
C LYS A 49 -13.27 6.11 -5.52
N THR A 50 -12.36 6.74 -4.81
CA THR A 50 -12.26 8.20 -4.78
C THR A 50 -10.78 8.55 -4.80
N ALA A 51 -10.33 9.21 -5.88
CA ALA A 51 -8.94 9.62 -6.09
C ALA A 51 -7.95 8.45 -6.00
N ASP A 52 -7.93 7.56 -7.00
CA ASP A 52 -7.09 6.36 -7.04
C ASP A 52 -5.78 6.53 -7.83
N HIS A 53 -5.58 7.67 -8.50
CA HIS A 53 -4.43 7.88 -9.38
C HIS A 53 -3.08 7.80 -8.65
N SER A 54 -2.95 8.44 -7.48
CA SER A 54 -1.68 8.52 -6.76
C SER A 54 -1.41 7.19 -6.03
N VAL A 55 -2.43 6.59 -5.44
CA VAL A 55 -2.33 5.30 -4.74
C VAL A 55 -2.04 4.15 -5.71
N ASP A 56 -2.64 4.13 -6.91
CA ASP A 56 -2.32 3.11 -7.90
C ASP A 56 -0.91 3.28 -8.44
N ALA A 57 -0.45 4.51 -8.66
CA ALA A 57 0.95 4.77 -9.05
C ALA A 57 1.93 4.24 -7.99
N LEU A 58 1.67 4.54 -6.70
CA LEU A 58 2.46 4.01 -5.59
C LEU A 58 2.47 2.48 -5.58
N ARG A 59 1.30 1.86 -5.76
CA ARG A 59 1.15 0.40 -5.78
C ARG A 59 1.93 -0.23 -6.92
N TYR A 60 1.91 0.36 -8.12
CA TYR A 60 2.68 -0.14 -9.26
C TYR A 60 4.19 -0.04 -9.00
N VAL A 61 4.68 1.10 -8.51
CA VAL A 61 6.10 1.29 -8.22
C VAL A 61 6.57 0.29 -7.16
N VAL A 62 5.85 0.18 -6.04
CA VAL A 62 6.23 -0.70 -4.94
C VAL A 62 6.16 -2.17 -5.36
N HIS A 63 5.13 -2.58 -6.10
CA HIS A 63 5.00 -3.98 -6.53
C HIS A 63 6.02 -4.37 -7.60
N SER A 64 6.28 -3.50 -8.58
CA SER A 64 7.25 -3.77 -9.65
C SER A 64 8.69 -3.80 -9.14
N THR A 65 9.03 -2.97 -8.16
CA THR A 65 10.37 -2.95 -7.54
C THR A 65 10.52 -3.94 -6.40
N ALA A 66 9.52 -4.78 -6.12
CA ALA A 66 9.53 -5.70 -4.97
C ALA A 66 10.74 -6.62 -4.95
N HIS A 67 11.27 -7.01 -6.11
CA HIS A 67 12.48 -7.85 -6.17
C HIS A 67 13.71 -7.16 -5.56
N GLU A 68 13.78 -5.83 -5.62
CA GLU A 68 14.91 -5.03 -5.15
C GLU A 68 14.92 -4.82 -3.64
N TRP A 69 13.75 -4.75 -2.98
CA TRP A 69 13.68 -4.40 -1.56
C TRP A 69 13.12 -5.50 -0.67
N ARG A 70 12.40 -6.49 -1.21
CA ARG A 70 11.67 -7.47 -0.39
C ARG A 70 12.59 -8.33 0.48
N HIS A 71 13.81 -8.62 0.03
CA HIS A 71 14.80 -9.37 0.81
C HIS A 71 15.27 -8.61 2.07
N LEU A 72 15.20 -7.28 2.06
CA LEU A 72 15.57 -6.43 3.19
C LEU A 72 14.59 -6.55 4.37
N ILE A 73 13.34 -6.95 4.11
CA ILE A 73 12.35 -7.19 5.17
C ILE A 73 12.76 -8.36 6.04
N THR A 74 13.04 -9.51 5.42
CA THR A 74 13.46 -10.73 6.12
C THR A 74 14.80 -10.54 6.84
N ALA A 75 15.73 -9.79 6.23
CA ALA A 75 17.00 -9.44 6.86
C ALA A 75 16.83 -8.59 8.13
N ARG A 76 15.82 -7.71 8.18
CA ARG A 76 15.50 -6.89 9.37
C ARG A 76 14.78 -7.68 10.45
N GLU A 77 13.86 -8.58 10.08
CA GLU A 77 13.18 -9.45 11.04
C GLU A 77 14.15 -10.43 11.72
N ALA A 78 15.22 -10.85 11.03
CA ALA A 78 16.27 -11.69 11.62
C ALA A 78 17.26 -10.92 12.52
N ALA A 79 17.26 -9.58 12.46
CA ALA A 79 18.17 -8.72 13.20
C ALA A 79 17.52 -8.05 14.44
N ALA A 80 16.21 -8.24 14.63
CA ALA A 80 15.43 -7.74 15.76
C ALA A 80 15.19 -8.86 16.80
#